data_AF-A0A7W5AHY0-F1
#
_entry.id   AF-A0A7W5AHY0-F1
#
_cell.length_a   1.000
_cell.length_b   1.000
_cell.length_c   1.000
_cell.angle_alpha   90.00
_cell.angle_beta   90.00
_cell.angle_gamma   90.00
#
_symmetry.space_group_name_H-M   'P 1'
#
loop_
_entity.id
_entity.type
_entity.pdbx_description
1 polymer ?
#
loop_
_entity_poly.entity_id
_entity_poly.type
_entity_poly.pdbx_seq_one_letter_code
_entity_poly.pdbx_strand_id
1 'polypeptide(L)'
;MFGNRQQFEAIEKIAKLIDQIDRRVERIETVTLVREPGTAAAAEAYEGLRKQVVAAVQNRTSHLAQLAQIDAAVAHGAAAEDLAELLGRCFEQAGLEKVDDADDPELARYFKFVGDRDSGRPEVIEAAYVDRATGRAVRLGVAKYVGHRSPQDEGEEETE
;
A
#
# COMPACT_ATOMS: atom_id res chain seq x y z
N MET A 1 -0.12 -71.94 -51.40
CA MET A 1 0.52 -71.16 -50.32
C MET A 1 0.21 -69.67 -50.48
N PHE A 2 -1.00 -69.19 -50.13
CA PHE A 2 -1.38 -67.78 -50.32
C PHE A 2 -1.96 -67.11 -49.04
N GLY A 3 -2.22 -67.88 -47.97
CA GLY A 3 -2.82 -67.36 -46.73
C GLY A 3 -1.89 -66.51 -45.85
N ASN A 4 -0.58 -66.79 -45.87
CA ASN A 4 0.37 -66.10 -44.98
C ASN A 4 0.59 -64.64 -45.37
N ARG A 5 0.49 -64.27 -46.66
CA ARG A 5 0.78 -62.90 -47.11
C ARG A 5 -0.30 -61.90 -46.69
N GLN A 6 -1.58 -62.30 -46.78
CA GLN A 6 -2.71 -61.49 -46.32
C GLN A 6 -2.73 -61.34 -44.79
N GLN A 7 -2.32 -62.37 -44.04
CA GLN A 7 -2.21 -62.28 -42.59
C GLN A 7 -1.10 -61.32 -42.14
N PHE A 8 0.05 -61.31 -42.83
CA PHE A 8 1.13 -60.36 -42.55
C PHE A 8 0.71 -58.91 -42.85
N GLU A 9 0.01 -58.66 -43.96
CA GLU A 9 -0.50 -57.32 -44.30
C GLU A 9 -1.54 -56.82 -43.29
N ALA A 10 -2.41 -57.71 -42.78
CA ALA A 10 -3.39 -57.38 -41.75
C ALA A 10 -2.71 -57.01 -40.42
N ILE A 11 -1.69 -57.75 -40.00
CA ILE A 11 -0.93 -57.49 -38.77
C ILE A 11 -0.17 -56.16 -38.88
N GLU A 12 0.46 -55.88 -40.02
CA GLU A 12 1.18 -54.62 -40.23
C GLU A 12 0.23 -53.41 -40.21
N LYS A 13 -0.98 -53.57 -40.76
CA LYS A 13 -2.01 -52.53 -40.72
C LYS A 13 -2.53 -52.29 -39.30
N ILE A 14 -2.71 -53.35 -38.50
CA ILE A 14 -3.10 -53.24 -37.08
C ILE A 14 -1.99 -52.55 -36.27
N ALA A 15 -0.72 -52.92 -36.47
CA ALA A 15 0.40 -52.28 -35.79
C ALA A 15 0.46 -50.77 -36.08
N LYS A 16 0.29 -50.37 -37.35
CA LYS A 16 0.23 -48.95 -37.74
C LYS A 16 -0.96 -48.21 -37.12
N LEU A 17 -2.09 -48.89 -36.91
CA LEU A 17 -3.26 -48.30 -36.27
C LEU A 17 -3.06 -48.15 -34.75
N ILE A 18 -2.38 -49.10 -34.10
CA ILE A 18 -2.02 -49.01 -32.68
C ILE A 18 -1.05 -47.83 -32.46
N ASP A 19 -0.01 -47.71 -33.29
CA ASP A 19 0.93 -46.56 -33.22
C ASP A 19 0.22 -45.21 -33.43
N GLN A 20 -0.81 -45.16 -34.28
CA GLN A 20 -1.62 -43.96 -34.48
C GLN A 20 -2.53 -43.67 -33.30
N ILE A 21 -3.05 -44.70 -32.62
CA ILE A 21 -3.86 -44.55 -31.41
C ILE A 21 -2.98 -44.04 -30.27
N ASP A 22 -1.80 -44.62 -30.04
CA ASP A 22 -0.88 -44.21 -28.97
C ASP A 22 -0.46 -42.75 -29.12
N ARG A 23 -0.06 -42.33 -30.33
CA ARG A 23 0.26 -40.91 -30.60
C ARG A 23 -0.93 -39.97 -30.43
N ARG A 24 -2.16 -40.46 -30.64
CA ARG A 24 -3.38 -39.67 -30.42
C ARG A 24 -3.73 -39.59 -28.94
N VAL A 25 -3.51 -40.65 -28.17
CA VAL A 25 -3.70 -40.71 -26.73
C VAL A 25 -2.71 -39.77 -26.02
N GLU A 26 -1.41 -39.81 -26.36
CA GLU A 26 -0.41 -38.87 -25.83
C GLU A 26 -0.79 -37.40 -26.08
N ARG A 27 -1.35 -37.12 -27.27
CA ARG A 27 -1.80 -35.78 -27.63
C ARG A 27 -3.05 -35.36 -26.86
N ILE A 28 -3.96 -36.28 -26.59
CA ILE A 28 -5.13 -36.04 -25.74
C ILE A 28 -4.68 -35.78 -24.30
N GLU A 29 -3.79 -36.61 -23.74
CA GLU A 29 -3.22 -36.41 -22.40
C GLU A 29 -2.56 -35.03 -22.24
N THR A 30 -1.74 -34.65 -23.22
CA THR A 30 -1.07 -33.34 -23.24
C THR A 30 -2.08 -32.19 -23.30
N VAL A 31 -3.16 -32.32 -24.07
CA VAL A 31 -4.21 -31.30 -24.19
C VAL A 31 -5.10 -31.24 -22.95
N THR A 32 -5.31 -32.36 -22.25
CA THR A 32 -6.04 -32.38 -20.98
C THR A 32 -5.23 -31.81 -19.82
N LEU A 33 -3.91 -32.00 -19.78
CA LEU A 33 -3.05 -31.42 -18.74
C LEU A 33 -2.97 -29.89 -18.83
N VAL A 34 -3.09 -29.34 -20.04
CA VAL A 34 -3.06 -27.89 -20.32
C VAL A 34 -4.44 -27.23 -20.17
N ARG A 35 -5.50 -27.99 -19.86
CA ARG A 35 -6.91 -27.52 -19.91
C ARG A 35 -7.54 -27.04 -18.61
N GLU A 36 -6.80 -26.97 -17.50
CA GLU A 36 -7.29 -26.30 -16.28
C GLU A 36 -6.59 -24.97 -15.89
N PRO A 37 -6.30 -24.05 -16.82
CA PRO A 37 -5.80 -22.72 -16.45
C PRO A 37 -6.88 -21.86 -15.77
N GLY A 38 -8.17 -22.16 -15.99
CA GLY A 38 -9.29 -21.40 -15.42
C GLY A 38 -9.49 -21.62 -13.92
N THR A 39 -9.26 -22.83 -13.41
CA THR A 39 -9.42 -23.16 -11.98
C THR A 39 -8.23 -22.66 -11.16
N ALA A 40 -7.01 -22.79 -11.69
CA ALA A 40 -5.80 -22.26 -11.04
C ALA A 40 -5.81 -20.72 -10.95
N ALA A 41 -6.08 -20.01 -12.07
CA ALA A 41 -6.14 -18.55 -12.06
C ALA A 41 -7.30 -18.01 -11.21
N ALA A 42 -8.46 -18.68 -11.21
CA ALA A 42 -9.58 -18.32 -10.34
C ALA A 42 -9.28 -18.57 -8.85
N ALA A 43 -8.57 -19.65 -8.53
CA ALA A 43 -8.14 -19.95 -7.16
C ALA A 43 -7.11 -18.91 -6.65
N GLU A 44 -6.14 -18.51 -7.49
CA GLU A 44 -5.19 -17.45 -7.17
C GLU A 44 -5.88 -16.10 -6.95
N ALA A 45 -6.84 -15.76 -7.81
CA ALA A 45 -7.64 -14.54 -7.67
C ALA A 45 -8.48 -14.55 -6.37
N TYR A 46 -9.12 -15.67 -6.05
CA TYR A 46 -9.87 -15.84 -4.81
C TYR A 46 -8.97 -15.74 -3.59
N GLU A 47 -7.80 -16.36 -3.61
CA GLU A 47 -6.84 -16.28 -2.51
C GLU A 47 -6.29 -14.85 -2.33
N GLY A 48 -6.04 -14.14 -3.43
CA GLY A 48 -5.68 -12.72 -3.41
C GLY A 48 -6.77 -11.86 -2.78
N LEU A 49 -8.03 -12.04 -3.18
CA LEU A 49 -9.17 -11.34 -2.60
C LEU A 49 -9.34 -11.69 -1.10
N ARG A 50 -9.23 -12.98 -0.75
CA ARG A 50 -9.33 -13.43 0.65
C ARG A 50 -8.28 -12.75 1.52
N LYS A 51 -7.03 -12.69 1.07
CA LYS A 51 -5.94 -11.99 1.77
C LYS A 51 -6.24 -10.50 1.93
N GLN A 52 -6.73 -9.84 0.89
CA GLN A 52 -7.11 -8.41 0.95
C GLN A 52 -8.26 -8.17 1.93
N VAL A 53 -9.29 -9.02 1.94
CA VAL A 53 -10.41 -8.92 2.88
C VAL A 53 -9.95 -9.11 4.31
N VAL A 54 -9.12 -10.14 4.57
CA VAL A 54 -8.55 -10.38 5.91
C VAL A 54 -7.72 -9.17 6.37
N ALA A 55 -6.86 -8.63 5.50
CA ALA A 55 -6.08 -7.44 5.80
C ALA A 55 -6.98 -6.22 6.08
N ALA A 56 -8.04 -6.01 5.31
CA ALA A 56 -8.98 -4.91 5.52
C ALA A 56 -9.71 -5.01 6.87
N VAL A 57 -10.13 -6.22 7.27
CA VAL A 57 -10.76 -6.47 8.58
C VAL A 57 -9.77 -6.24 9.71
N GLN A 58 -8.52 -6.68 9.57
CA GLN A 58 -7.46 -6.46 10.55
C GLN A 58 -7.16 -4.96 10.70
N ASN A 59 -7.03 -4.23 9.60
CA ASN A 59 -6.81 -2.78 9.61
C ASN A 59 -7.96 -2.03 10.29
N ARG A 60 -9.21 -2.37 9.96
CA ARG A 60 -10.39 -1.81 10.64
C ARG A 60 -10.37 -2.07 12.13
N THR A 61 -10.06 -3.30 12.54
CA THR A 61 -10.00 -3.68 13.95
C THR A 61 -8.91 -2.90 14.68
N SER A 62 -7.74 -2.71 14.05
CA SER A 62 -6.65 -1.88 14.58
C SER A 62 -7.10 -0.43 14.79
N HIS A 63 -7.73 0.19 13.79
CA HIS A 63 -8.23 1.58 13.91
C HIS A 63 -9.29 1.73 14.99
N LEU A 64 -10.21 0.77 15.14
CA LEU A 64 -11.19 0.80 16.22
C LEU A 64 -10.52 0.70 17.60
N ALA A 65 -9.50 -0.13 17.74
CA ALA A 65 -8.74 -0.23 18.99
C ALA A 65 -8.00 1.09 19.30
N GLN A 66 -7.38 1.71 18.30
CA GLN A 66 -6.71 3.01 18.44
C GLN A 66 -7.69 4.11 18.89
N LEU A 67 -8.86 4.19 18.25
CA LEU A 67 -9.91 5.15 18.64
C LEU A 67 -10.37 4.94 20.08
N ALA A 68 -10.58 3.69 20.50
CA ALA A 68 -10.98 3.38 21.87
C ALA A 68 -9.87 3.74 22.90
N GLN A 69 -8.60 3.54 22.55
CA GLN A 69 -7.48 3.92 23.41
C GLN A 69 -7.36 5.44 23.57
N ILE A 70 -7.52 6.19 22.48
CA ILE A 70 -7.48 7.65 22.50
C ILE A 70 -8.66 8.21 23.32
N ASP A 71 -9.87 7.69 23.11
CA ASP A 71 -11.06 8.08 23.88
C ASP A 71 -10.86 7.84 25.38
N ALA A 72 -10.37 6.65 25.77
CA ALA A 72 -10.10 6.33 27.16
C ALA A 72 -9.04 7.27 27.77
N ALA A 73 -7.95 7.55 27.04
CA ALA A 73 -6.91 8.47 27.51
C ALA A 73 -7.47 9.88 27.76
N VAL A 74 -8.26 10.40 26.82
CA VAL A 74 -8.91 11.73 26.96
C VAL A 74 -9.91 11.72 28.12
N ALA A 75 -10.75 10.70 28.25
CA ALA A 75 -11.76 10.59 29.29
C ALA A 75 -11.15 10.51 30.70
N HIS A 76 -9.95 9.94 30.83
CA HIS A 76 -9.21 9.87 32.09
C HIS A 76 -8.29 11.08 32.33
N GLY A 77 -8.37 12.11 31.49
CA GLY A 77 -7.61 13.35 31.68
C GLY A 77 -6.10 13.18 31.48
N ALA A 78 -5.70 12.33 30.52
CA ALA A 78 -4.29 12.17 30.16
C ALA A 78 -3.63 13.53 29.87
N ALA A 79 -2.38 13.69 30.30
CA ALA A 79 -1.60 14.87 30.00
C ALA A 79 -1.36 14.97 28.48
N ALA A 80 -1.05 16.18 28.00
CA ALA A 80 -0.82 16.42 26.58
C ALA A 80 0.35 15.57 26.05
N GLU A 81 1.38 15.38 26.87
CA GLU A 81 2.56 14.58 26.58
C GLU A 81 2.21 13.09 26.42
N ASP A 82 1.43 12.54 27.35
CA ASP A 82 0.98 11.13 27.29
C ASP A 82 0.12 10.87 26.05
N LEU A 83 -0.74 11.83 25.70
CA LEU A 83 -1.57 11.75 24.49
C LEU A 83 -0.71 11.86 23.22
N ALA A 84 0.31 12.72 23.23
CA ALA A 84 1.25 12.83 22.11
C ALA A 84 2.04 11.53 21.90
N GLU A 85 2.50 10.88 22.97
CA GLU A 85 3.15 9.57 22.88
C GLU A 85 2.19 8.48 22.36
N LEU A 86 0.94 8.46 22.82
CA LEU A 86 -0.08 7.53 22.34
C LEU A 86 -0.33 7.72 20.84
N LEU A 87 -0.49 8.96 20.39
CA LEU A 87 -0.66 9.29 18.98
C LEU A 87 0.58 8.92 18.16
N GLY A 88 1.78 9.14 18.69
CA GLY A 88 3.04 8.72 18.06
C GLY A 88 3.06 7.22 17.78
N ARG A 89 2.73 6.38 18.78
CA ARG A 89 2.62 4.93 18.60
C ARG A 89 1.56 4.55 17.57
N CYS A 90 0.41 5.24 17.56
CA CYS A 90 -0.64 5.00 16.56
C CYS A 90 -0.15 5.32 15.14
N PHE A 91 0.59 6.41 14.97
CA PHE A 91 1.17 6.80 13.68
C PHE A 91 2.20 5.76 13.20
N GLU A 92 3.10 5.32 14.07
CA GLU A 92 4.06 4.26 13.74
C GLU A 92 3.38 2.98 13.27
N GLN A 93 2.35 2.52 13.98
CA GLN A 93 1.59 1.32 13.62
C GLN A 93 0.83 1.47 12.30
N ALA A 94 0.35 2.68 12.02
CA ALA A 94 -0.36 2.99 10.77
C ALA A 94 0.59 3.26 9.59
N GLY A 95 1.91 3.31 9.80
CA GLY A 95 2.86 3.74 8.79
C GLY A 95 2.73 5.22 8.43
N LEU A 96 2.14 6.03 9.30
CA LEU A 96 1.97 7.46 9.12
C LEU A 96 3.15 8.21 9.72
N GLU A 97 3.68 9.17 8.99
CA GLU A 97 4.76 10.04 9.43
C GLU A 97 4.25 11.47 9.56
N LYS A 98 4.44 12.06 10.74
CA LYS A 98 4.21 13.47 10.96
C LYS A 98 5.47 14.22 10.56
N VAL A 99 5.33 15.19 9.67
CA VAL A 99 6.42 16.03 9.18
C VAL A 99 6.18 17.45 9.70
N ASP A 100 7.13 17.98 10.44
CA ASP A 100 7.09 19.29 11.09
C ASP A 100 8.32 20.18 10.77
N ASP A 101 9.14 19.76 9.81
CA ASP A 101 10.22 20.56 9.24
C ASP A 101 9.88 20.99 7.80
N ALA A 102 9.64 22.29 7.62
CA ALA A 102 9.41 22.89 6.30
C ALA A 102 10.64 23.64 5.77
N ASP A 103 11.74 23.69 6.51
CA ASP A 103 13.02 24.27 6.09
C ASP A 103 13.85 23.24 5.30
N ASP A 104 13.65 21.94 5.56
CA ASP A 104 14.24 20.86 4.76
C ASP A 104 13.67 20.85 3.31
N PRO A 105 14.51 20.97 2.26
CA PRO A 105 14.07 20.99 0.87
C PRO A 105 13.31 19.74 0.40
N GLU A 106 13.64 18.56 0.92
CA GLU A 106 12.97 17.31 0.56
C GLU A 106 11.58 17.21 1.20
N LEU A 107 11.42 17.77 2.39
CA LEU A 107 10.17 17.74 3.16
C LEU A 107 9.25 18.92 2.82
N ALA A 108 9.80 20.05 2.37
CA ALA A 108 9.08 21.24 1.95
C ALA A 108 7.96 20.96 0.94
N ARG A 109 8.11 19.92 0.09
CA ARG A 109 7.09 19.49 -0.88
C ARG A 109 5.76 19.06 -0.25
N TYR A 110 5.76 18.73 1.04
CA TYR A 110 4.57 18.32 1.79
C TYR A 110 3.80 19.48 2.43
N PHE A 111 4.27 20.71 2.25
CA PHE A 111 3.67 21.91 2.82
C PHE A 111 3.08 22.82 1.76
N LYS A 112 2.00 23.51 2.14
CA LYS A 112 1.54 24.72 1.47
C LYS A 112 2.16 25.91 2.16
N PHE A 113 2.88 26.72 1.40
CA PHE A 113 3.49 27.94 1.92
C PHE A 113 2.52 29.11 1.82
N VAL A 114 2.41 29.88 2.90
CA VAL A 114 1.61 31.12 2.97
C VAL A 114 2.48 32.28 3.43
N GLY A 115 2.09 33.50 3.05
CA GLY A 115 2.88 34.71 3.32
C GLY A 115 3.93 35.00 2.25
N ASP A 116 4.69 36.06 2.48
CA ASP A 116 5.73 36.51 1.56
C ASP A 116 7.01 35.71 1.76
N ARG A 117 7.51 35.07 0.69
CA ARG A 117 8.74 34.26 0.74
C ARG A 117 9.95 35.08 1.16
N ASP A 118 9.96 36.37 0.87
CA ASP A 118 11.08 37.26 1.20
C ASP A 118 11.08 37.69 2.67
N SER A 119 10.04 37.33 3.44
CA SER A 119 9.92 37.73 4.84
C SER A 119 10.82 36.94 5.81
N GLY A 120 11.31 35.76 5.44
CA GLY A 120 12.24 35.02 6.31
C GLY A 120 12.17 33.51 6.16
N ARG A 121 12.47 32.80 7.25
CA ARG A 121 12.38 31.33 7.30
C ARG A 121 10.91 30.87 7.45
N PRO A 122 10.54 29.72 6.88
CA PRO A 122 9.22 29.16 7.07
C PRO A 122 9.05 28.58 8.48
N GLU A 123 7.96 28.92 9.14
CA GLU A 123 7.50 28.32 10.39
C GLU A 123 6.31 27.41 10.12
N VAL A 124 6.33 26.19 10.66
CA VAL A 124 5.23 25.23 10.51
C VAL A 124 4.08 25.61 11.42
N ILE A 125 2.94 25.96 10.82
CA ILE A 125 1.67 26.21 11.54
C ILE A 125 0.94 24.89 11.74
N GLU A 126 0.89 24.06 10.69
CA GLU A 126 0.28 22.74 10.74
C GLU A 126 1.23 21.70 10.15
N ALA A 127 1.49 20.64 10.91
CA ALA A 127 2.29 19.52 10.44
C ALA A 127 1.64 18.82 9.24
N ALA A 128 2.46 18.35 8.31
CA ALA A 128 2.04 17.44 7.25
C ALA A 128 2.01 16.00 7.78
N TYR A 129 1.22 15.14 7.11
CA TYR A 129 1.12 13.72 7.43
C TYR A 129 1.30 12.90 6.15
N VAL A 130 2.29 12.01 6.16
CA VAL A 130 2.75 11.28 4.98
C VAL A 130 2.63 9.79 5.23
N ASP A 131 2.12 9.05 4.25
CA ASP A 131 2.17 7.58 4.26
C ASP A 131 3.60 7.13 3.93
N ARG A 132 4.28 6.49 4.88
CA ARG A 132 5.67 6.01 4.72
C ARG A 132 5.83 4.99 3.60
N ALA A 133 4.80 4.17 3.34
CA ALA A 133 4.89 3.12 2.33
C ALA A 133 4.85 3.69 0.91
N THR A 134 4.07 4.76 0.69
CA THR A 134 3.87 5.34 -0.64
C THR A 134 4.58 6.68 -0.85
N GLY A 135 5.04 7.32 0.22
CA GLY A 135 5.61 8.67 0.21
C GLY A 135 4.58 9.76 -0.10
N ARG A 136 3.28 9.43 -0.14
CA ARG A 136 2.20 10.36 -0.49
C ARG A 136 1.72 11.08 0.76
N ALA A 137 1.47 12.39 0.63
CA ALA A 137 0.80 13.13 1.68
C ALA A 137 -0.64 12.62 1.86
N VAL A 138 -0.95 12.13 3.06
CA VAL A 138 -2.31 11.91 3.55
C VAL A 138 -2.95 13.25 3.85
N ARG A 139 -2.18 14.19 4.42
CA ARG A 139 -2.57 15.58 4.63
C ARG A 139 -1.38 16.49 4.42
N LEU A 140 -1.54 17.51 3.58
CA LEU A 140 -0.51 18.54 3.42
C LEU A 140 -0.47 19.42 4.68
N GLY A 141 0.73 19.80 5.08
CA GLY A 141 0.96 20.77 6.14
C GLY A 141 0.80 22.20 5.64
N VAL A 142 0.86 23.16 6.57
CA VAL A 142 0.88 24.59 6.28
C VAL A 142 2.10 25.19 6.96
N ALA A 143 2.92 25.86 6.17
CA ALA A 143 4.07 26.63 6.64
C ALA A 143 3.89 28.09 6.26
N LYS A 144 4.28 29.00 7.14
CA LYS A 144 4.20 30.44 6.90
C LYS A 144 5.59 31.05 6.93
N TYR A 145 5.92 31.85 5.93
CA TYR A 145 7.10 32.70 6.02
C TYR A 145 6.83 33.82 7.01
N VAL A 146 7.65 33.91 8.05
CA VAL A 146 7.49 34.89 9.12
C VAL A 146 8.61 35.89 9.04
N GLY A 147 8.22 37.16 8.88
CA GLY A 147 9.07 38.33 9.02
C GLY A 147 9.98 38.22 10.23
N HIS A 148 11.30 38.36 10.06
CA HIS A 148 12.14 38.76 11.19
C HIS A 148 11.61 40.12 11.68
N ARG A 149 10.93 40.16 12.84
CA ARG A 149 10.68 41.44 13.52
C ARG A 149 12.05 42.00 13.86
N SER A 150 12.47 43.03 13.13
CA SER A 150 13.59 43.85 13.56
C SER A 150 13.22 44.43 14.95
N PRO A 151 14.13 44.42 15.94
CA PRO A 151 13.88 44.97 17.28
C PRO A 151 13.66 46.49 17.32
N GLN A 152 13.34 47.13 16.19
CA GLN A 152 13.03 48.56 16.07
C GLN A 152 11.52 48.87 16.14
N ASP A 153 10.64 47.85 16.15
CA ASP A 153 9.18 48.04 16.27
C ASP A 153 8.66 48.14 17.72
N GLU A 154 9.54 48.16 18.74
CA GLU A 154 9.16 48.30 20.16
C GLU A 154 9.42 49.69 20.75
N GLY A 155 9.52 50.74 19.93
CA GLY A 155 9.88 52.07 20.41
C GLY A 155 9.06 53.19 19.79
N GLU A 156 7.75 53.23 20.01
CA GLU A 156 6.93 54.45 19.89
C GLU A 156 5.53 54.26 20.52
N GLU A 157 5.49 53.87 21.79
CA GLU A 157 4.39 54.28 22.68
C GLU A 157 5.02 54.91 23.93
N GLU A 158 4.42 56.01 24.38
CA GLU A 158 4.82 56.92 25.47
C GLU A 158 5.83 58.03 25.10
N THR A 159 5.30 59.20 24.73
CA THR A 159 5.43 60.38 25.61
C THR A 159 4.34 61.42 25.29
N GLU A 160 3.86 62.06 26.36
CA GLU A 160 2.80 63.08 26.47
C GLU A 160 2.78 64.20 25.42
#